data_AF-A0A939KW60-F1
#
_entry.id   AF-A0A939KW60-F1
#
_cell.length_a   1.000
_cell.length_b   1.000
_cell.length_c   1.000
_cell.angle_alpha   90.00
_cell.angle_beta   90.00
_cell.angle_gamma   90.00
#
_symmetry.space_group_name_H-M   'P 1'
#
loop_
_entity.id
_entity.type
_entity.pdbx_description
1 polymer ?
#
loop_
_entity_poly.entity_id
_entity_poly.type
_entity_poly.pdbx_seq_one_letter_code
_entity_poly.pdbx_strand_id
1 'polypeptide(L)'
;AAFTILGDQLQIKSSPDFETQSSYSIRVRTEDGGLSYSENFTININDVNENPTDLNLSNNNNNFLQLEFANSSITQEFQLQNTHIATDSNGNAWITGTSNNSIDIDRDGNNDLTSNGNQDSYVAKFDRNGDLVKALNIGGSSRDYGSGIATDSNGNVWATGYFNGNIDIDGDGNNDLTSNGGNDSYVAKFDRNGDLVKALNIGGSSRDIGYSIATDSNGNAWATGEFQGNIDIDGDGNNDLTSNGFYESKFRMLGILENWQKI
;
A
#
# COMPACT_ATOMS: atom_id res chain seq x y z
N ALA A 1 30.26 -33.41 -24.38
CA ALA A 1 30.04 -34.77 -23.83
C ALA A 1 30.07 -34.71 -22.32
N ALA A 2 28.98 -35.14 -21.66
CA ALA A 2 28.81 -35.11 -20.20
C ALA A 2 29.72 -36.10 -19.46
N PHE A 3 30.19 -37.14 -20.15
CA PHE A 3 31.05 -38.18 -19.61
C PHE A 3 32.46 -38.14 -20.20
N THR A 4 33.39 -38.74 -19.47
CA THR A 4 34.75 -39.07 -19.91
C THR A 4 35.10 -40.50 -19.50
N ILE A 5 36.08 -41.10 -20.16
CA ILE A 5 36.60 -42.42 -19.80
C ILE A 5 37.98 -42.21 -19.21
N LEU A 6 38.19 -42.65 -17.98
CA LEU A 6 39.48 -42.62 -17.30
C LEU A 6 39.87 -44.06 -16.94
N GLY A 7 40.80 -44.63 -17.70
CA GLY A 7 41.14 -46.06 -17.59
C GLY A 7 39.95 -46.93 -17.98
N ASP A 8 39.47 -47.71 -17.02
CA ASP A 8 38.33 -48.62 -17.13
C ASP A 8 37.01 -48.02 -16.58
N GLN A 9 37.01 -46.73 -16.20
CA GLN A 9 35.85 -46.07 -15.59
C GLN A 9 35.21 -45.05 -16.52
N LEU A 10 33.87 -45.04 -16.55
CA LEU A 10 33.07 -43.94 -17.09
C LEU A 10 32.80 -42.93 -15.97
N GLN A 11 33.26 -41.69 -16.12
CA GLN A 11 33.11 -40.62 -15.14
C GLN A 11 32.26 -39.48 -15.69
N ILE A 12 31.35 -38.94 -14.88
CA ILE A 12 30.60 -37.72 -15.21
C ILE A 12 31.47 -36.49 -14.92
N LYS A 13 31.47 -35.50 -15.82
CA LYS A 13 32.37 -34.33 -15.73
C LYS A 13 31.93 -33.28 -14.71
N SER A 14 30.64 -33.22 -14.44
CA SER A 14 30.01 -32.28 -13.50
C SER A 14 28.96 -33.02 -12.70
N SER A 15 28.67 -32.56 -11.48
CA SER A 15 27.57 -33.10 -10.69
C SER A 15 26.27 -33.09 -11.50
N PRO A 16 25.52 -34.19 -11.56
CA PRO A 16 24.24 -34.23 -12.27
C PRO A 16 23.20 -33.41 -11.52
N ASP A 17 22.29 -32.81 -12.27
CA ASP A 17 21.11 -32.10 -11.76
C ASP A 17 19.88 -32.76 -12.38
N PHE A 18 19.02 -33.34 -11.54
CA PHE A 18 17.83 -34.09 -11.97
C PHE A 18 16.86 -33.20 -12.75
N GLU A 19 16.69 -31.96 -12.29
CA GLU A 19 15.73 -31.01 -12.85
C GLU A 19 16.18 -30.47 -14.21
N THR A 20 17.49 -30.37 -14.42
CA THR A 20 18.05 -30.05 -15.74
C THR A 20 18.02 -31.25 -16.68
N GLN A 21 18.42 -32.44 -16.21
CA GLN A 21 18.47 -33.65 -17.02
C GLN A 21 18.40 -34.93 -16.18
N SER A 22 17.22 -35.56 -16.16
CA SER A 22 16.93 -36.76 -15.37
C SER A 22 17.51 -38.07 -15.92
N SER A 23 18.02 -38.09 -17.16
CA SER A 23 18.68 -39.28 -17.70
C SER A 23 19.65 -38.99 -18.85
N TYR A 24 20.61 -39.89 -19.06
CA TYR A 24 21.55 -39.88 -20.17
C TYR A 24 21.45 -41.18 -20.95
N SER A 25 21.25 -41.08 -22.27
CA SER A 25 21.44 -42.21 -23.18
C SER A 25 22.89 -42.25 -23.65
N ILE A 26 23.59 -43.33 -23.35
CA ILE A 26 24.96 -43.59 -23.82
C ILE A 26 24.95 -44.76 -24.79
N ARG A 27 25.81 -44.71 -25.80
CA ARG A 27 26.07 -45.85 -26.68
C ARG A 27 27.44 -46.43 -26.36
N VAL A 28 27.48 -47.70 -25.99
CA VAL A 28 28.73 -48.44 -25.81
C VAL A 28 28.97 -49.27 -27.07
N ARG A 29 30.19 -49.22 -27.60
CA ARG A 29 30.62 -50.03 -28.75
C ARG A 29 31.83 -50.87 -28.36
N THR A 30 31.78 -52.17 -28.68
CA THR A 30 32.94 -53.08 -28.64
C THR A 30 33.35 -53.41 -30.08
N GLU A 31 34.65 -53.62 -30.31
CA GLU A 31 35.21 -53.96 -31.62
C GLU A 31 36.33 -54.99 -31.46
N ASP A 32 36.39 -55.99 -32.34
CA ASP A 32 37.35 -57.11 -32.27
C ASP A 32 38.37 -57.13 -33.42
N GLY A 33 38.56 -56.00 -34.09
CA GLY A 33 39.48 -55.87 -35.23
C GLY A 33 38.87 -56.18 -36.59
N GLY A 34 37.55 -56.38 -36.67
CA GLY A 34 36.81 -56.44 -37.94
C GLY A 34 35.29 -56.35 -37.81
N LEU A 35 34.74 -56.68 -36.64
CA LEU A 35 33.31 -56.54 -36.34
C LEU A 35 33.10 -55.64 -35.13
N SER A 36 31.96 -54.96 -35.08
CA SER A 36 31.58 -54.15 -33.93
C SER A 36 30.17 -54.46 -33.47
N TYR A 37 29.96 -54.46 -32.16
CA TYR A 37 28.64 -54.51 -31.54
C TYR A 37 28.40 -53.20 -30.80
N SER A 38 27.17 -52.66 -30.85
CA SER A 38 26.81 -51.44 -30.14
C SER A 38 25.47 -51.60 -29.46
N GLU A 39 25.38 -51.08 -28.25
CA GLU A 39 24.16 -51.10 -27.45
C GLU A 39 23.99 -49.74 -26.77
N ASN A 40 22.73 -49.30 -26.66
CA ASN A 40 22.41 -48.08 -25.94
C ASN A 40 22.04 -48.44 -24.49
N PHE A 41 22.62 -47.73 -23.53
CA PHE A 41 22.29 -47.82 -22.12
C PHE A 41 21.72 -46.50 -21.64
N THR A 42 20.79 -46.56 -20.70
CA THR A 42 20.26 -45.38 -20.03
C THR A 42 20.84 -45.30 -18.63
N ILE A 43 21.45 -44.17 -18.31
CA ILE A 43 21.85 -43.81 -16.95
C ILE A 43 20.77 -42.87 -16.42
N ASN A 44 20.02 -43.30 -15.41
CA ASN A 44 19.04 -42.46 -14.73
C ASN A 44 19.74 -41.64 -13.64
N ILE A 45 19.37 -40.38 -13.51
CA ILE A 45 19.72 -39.55 -12.35
C ILE A 45 18.61 -39.75 -11.33
N ASN A 46 18.98 -40.05 -10.10
CA ASN A 46 18.01 -40.17 -9.02
C ASN A 46 17.67 -38.78 -8.51
N ASP A 47 16.38 -38.49 -8.46
CA ASP A 47 15.84 -37.32 -7.79
C ASP A 47 16.03 -37.46 -6.28
N VAL A 48 16.62 -36.44 -5.65
CA VAL A 48 16.79 -36.38 -4.19
C VAL A 48 16.23 -35.05 -3.73
N ASN A 49 15.57 -35.01 -2.57
CA ASN A 49 15.03 -33.77 -2.09
C ASN A 49 16.16 -32.81 -1.65
N GLU A 50 16.47 -31.80 -2.46
CA GLU A 50 17.35 -30.70 -2.06
C GLU A 50 16.59 -29.59 -1.32
N ASN A 51 17.31 -28.82 -0.50
CA ASN A 51 16.73 -27.60 0.07
C ASN A 51 16.47 -26.58 -1.05
N PRO A 52 15.40 -25.77 -0.95
CA PRO A 52 15.18 -24.66 -1.88
C PRO A 52 16.44 -23.78 -1.99
N THR A 53 16.82 -23.43 -3.22
CA THR A 53 17.87 -22.45 -3.46
C THR A 53 17.25 -21.08 -3.69
N ASP A 54 17.97 -20.02 -3.32
CA ASP A 54 17.48 -18.65 -3.46
C ASP A 54 17.10 -18.32 -4.91
N LEU A 55 16.04 -17.53 -5.05
CA LEU A 55 15.62 -17.01 -6.35
C LEU A 55 16.61 -15.94 -6.82
N ASN A 56 17.42 -16.23 -7.83
CA ASN A 56 18.40 -15.28 -8.34
C ASN A 56 17.76 -14.34 -9.36
N LEU A 57 17.25 -13.20 -8.90
CA LEU A 57 16.69 -12.16 -9.76
C LEU A 57 17.82 -11.35 -10.40
N SER A 58 18.11 -11.61 -11.68
CA SER A 58 19.04 -10.77 -12.45
C SER A 58 18.28 -9.60 -13.10
N ASN A 59 18.82 -8.38 -13.01
CA ASN A 59 18.34 -7.18 -13.70
C ASN A 59 18.57 -7.23 -15.23
N ASN A 60 18.33 -8.37 -15.85
CA ASN A 60 18.29 -8.47 -17.30
C ASN A 60 16.89 -8.10 -17.75
N ASN A 61 16.78 -6.89 -18.31
CA ASN A 61 15.56 -6.25 -18.83
C ASN A 61 14.83 -7.04 -19.95
N ASN A 62 15.15 -8.33 -20.16
CA ASN A 62 14.63 -9.15 -21.25
C ASN A 62 14.05 -10.52 -20.79
N ASN A 63 13.92 -10.79 -19.49
CA ASN A 63 13.12 -11.91 -19.00
C ASN A 63 12.08 -11.36 -18.02
N PHE A 64 10.89 -11.02 -18.53
CA PHE A 64 9.73 -10.94 -17.67
C PHE A 64 9.51 -12.35 -17.11
N LEU A 65 9.72 -12.54 -15.81
CA LEU A 65 9.14 -13.66 -15.08
C LEU A 65 7.62 -13.47 -15.18
N GLN A 66 6.99 -14.15 -16.14
CA GLN A 66 5.55 -14.30 -16.13
C GLN A 66 5.23 -15.29 -15.01
N LEU A 67 4.93 -14.78 -13.81
CA LEU A 67 4.15 -15.54 -12.85
C LEU A 67 2.76 -15.73 -13.46
N GLU A 68 2.56 -16.88 -14.09
CA GLU A 68 1.25 -17.31 -14.55
C GLU A 68 0.45 -17.75 -13.32
N PHE A 69 -0.20 -16.79 -12.65
CA PHE A 69 -1.20 -17.12 -11.63
C PHE A 69 -2.33 -17.85 -12.34
N ALA A 70 -2.43 -19.15 -12.11
CA ALA A 70 -3.45 -20.00 -12.69
C ALA A 70 -4.85 -19.48 -12.35
N ASN A 71 -5.48 -18.77 -13.30
CA ASN A 71 -6.93 -18.58 -13.49
C ASN A 71 -7.83 -18.64 -12.24
N SER A 72 -7.51 -17.92 -11.19
CA SER A 72 -8.49 -17.51 -10.18
C SER A 72 -8.74 -16.03 -10.34
N SER A 73 -9.67 -15.68 -11.23
CA SER A 73 -10.39 -14.40 -11.28
C SER A 73 -9.60 -13.16 -10.81
N ILE A 74 -8.82 -12.53 -11.70
CA ILE A 74 -8.37 -11.14 -11.55
C ILE A 74 -9.57 -10.21 -11.77
N THR A 75 -10.57 -10.35 -10.92
CA THR A 75 -11.66 -9.40 -10.73
C THR A 75 -11.87 -9.25 -9.23
N GLN A 76 -10.78 -9.08 -8.48
CA GLN A 76 -10.87 -8.39 -7.22
C GLN A 76 -10.83 -6.91 -7.59
N GLU A 77 -12.00 -6.26 -7.54
CA GLU A 77 -12.06 -4.80 -7.63
C GLU A 77 -10.99 -4.22 -6.70
N PHE A 78 -10.25 -3.20 -7.16
CA PHE A 78 -9.23 -2.55 -6.37
C PHE A 78 -9.93 -1.87 -5.17
N GLN A 79 -9.90 -2.52 -4.00
CA GLN A 79 -10.69 -2.11 -2.84
C GLN A 79 -10.12 -0.86 -2.15
N LEU A 80 -8.84 -0.53 -2.40
CA LEU A 80 -8.17 0.67 -1.91
C LEU A 80 -7.90 1.64 -3.06
N GLN A 81 -8.27 2.90 -2.94
CA GLN A 81 -8.07 3.92 -3.96
C GLN A 81 -7.40 5.15 -3.37
N ASN A 82 -6.68 5.92 -4.20
CA ASN A 82 -6.01 7.16 -3.81
C ASN A 82 -5.15 6.98 -2.54
N THR A 83 -4.29 5.94 -2.52
CA THR A 83 -3.48 5.64 -1.34
C THR A 83 -2.29 6.61 -1.24
N HIS A 84 -2.16 7.25 -0.08
CA HIS A 84 -1.02 8.08 0.30
C HIS A 84 -0.31 7.46 1.49
N ILE A 85 1.00 7.70 1.60
CA ILE A 85 1.85 7.15 2.65
C ILE A 85 2.77 8.22 3.24
N ALA A 86 2.96 8.16 4.55
CA ALA A 86 3.97 8.90 5.30
C ALA A 86 4.69 7.94 6.26
N THR A 87 5.90 8.29 6.70
CA THR A 87 6.65 7.51 7.68
C THR A 87 6.97 8.35 8.91
N ASP A 88 6.88 7.76 10.09
CA ASP A 88 7.33 8.42 11.32
C ASP A 88 8.83 8.22 11.57
N SER A 89 9.39 8.93 12.55
CA SER A 89 10.81 8.84 12.91
C SER A 89 11.22 7.49 13.50
N ASN A 90 10.27 6.63 13.87
CA ASN A 90 10.52 5.26 14.33
C ASN A 90 10.51 4.24 13.19
N GLY A 91 10.25 4.68 11.95
CA GLY A 91 10.18 3.83 10.77
C GLY A 91 8.83 3.15 10.58
N ASN A 92 7.78 3.55 11.32
CA ASN A 92 6.43 3.05 11.07
C ASN A 92 5.84 3.76 9.85
N ALA A 93 5.07 3.03 9.04
CA ALA A 93 4.34 3.58 7.91
C ALA A 93 2.91 3.93 8.32
N TRP A 94 2.44 5.08 7.85
CA TRP A 94 1.07 5.54 7.98
C TRP A 94 0.49 5.72 6.59
N ILE A 95 -0.64 5.08 6.34
CA ILE A 95 -1.32 5.15 5.06
C ILE A 95 -2.71 5.76 5.24
N THR A 96 -3.14 6.52 4.25
CA THR A 96 -4.54 6.91 4.08
C THR A 96 -4.98 6.61 2.66
N GLY A 97 -6.27 6.54 2.45
CA GLY A 97 -6.86 6.41 1.13
C GLY A 97 -8.37 6.32 1.25
N THR A 98 -8.97 5.68 0.25
CA THR A 98 -10.38 5.35 0.21
C THR A 98 -10.55 3.83 0.17
N SER A 99 -11.34 3.27 1.07
CA SER A 99 -11.70 1.86 1.14
C SER A 99 -13.14 1.64 0.68
N ASN A 100 -13.37 0.61 -0.12
CA ASN A 100 -14.72 0.13 -0.46
C ASN A 100 -15.08 -1.08 0.40
N ASN A 101 -16.33 -1.17 0.85
CA ASN A 101 -16.85 -2.33 1.60
C ASN A 101 -15.95 -2.70 2.81
N SER A 102 -15.77 -3.99 3.07
CA SER A 102 -14.82 -4.51 4.06
C SER A 102 -13.52 -4.96 3.39
N ILE A 103 -12.38 -4.65 4.01
CA ILE A 103 -11.04 -4.90 3.46
C ILE A 103 -10.14 -5.50 4.54
N ASP A 104 -9.46 -6.57 4.15
CA ASP A 104 -8.29 -7.15 4.80
C ASP A 104 -7.03 -6.48 4.20
N ILE A 105 -6.40 -5.58 4.97
CA ILE A 105 -5.26 -4.77 4.47
C ILE A 105 -3.91 -5.43 4.75
N ASP A 106 -3.83 -6.36 5.70
CA ASP A 106 -2.58 -7.08 6.05
C ASP A 106 -2.53 -8.53 5.53
N ARG A 107 -3.63 -9.01 4.96
CA ARG A 107 -3.83 -10.34 4.37
C ARG A 107 -3.76 -11.48 5.38
N ASP A 108 -4.14 -11.22 6.64
CA ASP A 108 -4.24 -12.26 7.67
C ASP A 108 -5.52 -13.12 7.54
N GLY A 109 -6.45 -12.73 6.65
CA GLY A 109 -7.73 -13.38 6.41
C GLY A 109 -8.91 -12.75 7.14
N ASN A 110 -8.70 -11.65 7.88
CA ASN A 110 -9.73 -10.89 8.58
C ASN A 110 -9.84 -9.48 7.98
N ASN A 111 -11.06 -8.93 7.99
CA ASN A 111 -11.25 -7.55 7.52
C ASN A 111 -10.85 -6.56 8.63
N ASP A 112 -9.90 -5.69 8.34
CA ASP A 112 -9.42 -4.61 9.23
C ASP A 112 -10.24 -3.33 9.10
N LEU A 113 -10.75 -3.07 7.90
CA LEU A 113 -11.56 -1.89 7.57
C LEU A 113 -12.94 -2.35 7.13
N THR A 114 -13.97 -1.60 7.51
CA THR A 114 -15.34 -1.78 7.01
C THR A 114 -15.98 -0.41 6.85
N SER A 115 -16.30 -0.05 5.61
CA SER A 115 -16.99 1.19 5.28
C SER A 115 -18.39 1.22 5.93
N ASN A 116 -18.72 2.36 6.52
CA ASN A 116 -20.02 2.71 7.07
C ASN A 116 -21.04 3.09 5.97
N GLY A 117 -20.58 3.17 4.72
CA GLY A 117 -21.33 3.52 3.53
C GLY A 117 -20.87 2.74 2.30
N ASN A 118 -20.62 3.45 1.20
CA ASN A 118 -20.10 2.81 -0.03
C ASN A 118 -18.58 2.90 -0.15
N GLN A 119 -18.01 4.04 0.24
CA GLN A 119 -16.59 4.34 0.13
C GLN A 119 -16.24 5.26 1.28
N ASP A 120 -15.28 4.86 2.09
CA ASP A 120 -14.87 5.63 3.26
C ASP A 120 -13.39 5.94 3.18
N SER A 121 -13.00 7.03 3.83
CA SER A 121 -11.59 7.27 4.07
C SER A 121 -11.07 6.28 5.11
N TYR A 122 -9.76 6.11 5.20
CA TYR A 122 -9.16 5.36 6.29
C TYR A 122 -7.80 5.93 6.66
N VAL A 123 -7.34 5.60 7.87
CA VAL A 123 -5.94 5.72 8.28
C VAL A 123 -5.50 4.36 8.84
N ALA A 124 -4.36 3.85 8.37
CA ALA A 124 -3.76 2.65 8.93
C ALA A 124 -2.28 2.84 9.23
N LYS A 125 -1.82 2.16 10.28
CA LYS A 125 -0.46 2.19 10.79
C LYS A 125 0.17 0.81 10.67
N PHE A 126 1.33 0.74 10.06
CA PHE A 126 2.19 -0.44 10.01
C PHE A 126 3.47 -0.17 10.76
N ASP A 127 3.97 -1.16 11.50
CA ASP A 127 5.27 -1.03 12.16
C ASP A 127 6.43 -1.12 11.15
N ARG A 128 7.66 -1.00 11.63
CA ARG A 128 8.87 -1.07 10.79
C ARG A 128 9.11 -2.43 10.13
N ASN A 129 8.47 -3.49 10.61
CA ASN A 129 8.55 -4.83 10.04
C ASN A 129 7.48 -5.06 8.97
N GLY A 130 6.51 -4.14 8.87
CA GLY A 130 5.37 -4.22 7.98
C GLY A 130 4.14 -4.87 8.62
N ASP A 131 4.14 -5.08 9.93
CA ASP A 131 2.98 -5.64 10.64
C ASP A 131 1.94 -4.55 10.89
N LEU A 132 0.66 -4.86 10.66
CA LEU A 132 -0.44 -3.92 10.93
C LEU A 132 -0.56 -3.68 12.44
N VAL A 133 -0.55 -2.41 12.84
CA VAL A 133 -0.68 -1.99 14.24
C VAL A 133 -2.08 -1.49 14.54
N LYS A 134 -2.66 -0.70 13.63
CA LYS A 134 -3.99 -0.10 13.79
C LYS A 134 -4.57 0.26 12.43
N ALA A 135 -5.87 0.08 12.26
CA ALA A 135 -6.62 0.58 11.12
C ALA A 135 -7.88 1.29 11.63
N LEU A 136 -8.17 2.47 11.09
CA LEU A 136 -9.32 3.28 11.42
C LEU A 136 -10.07 3.61 10.14
N ASN A 137 -11.35 3.23 10.09
CA ASN A 137 -12.25 3.67 9.04
C ASN A 137 -12.74 5.08 9.39
N ILE A 138 -12.62 6.00 8.44
CA ILE A 138 -13.00 7.41 8.57
C ILE A 138 -14.14 7.67 7.59
N GLY A 139 -15.37 7.73 8.09
CA GLY A 139 -16.51 7.89 7.21
C GLY A 139 -17.86 7.69 7.90
N GLY A 140 -18.91 7.90 7.13
CA GLY A 140 -20.29 7.71 7.55
C GLY A 140 -21.11 7.02 6.47
N SER A 141 -22.40 7.35 6.39
CA SER A 141 -23.30 6.72 5.41
C SER A 141 -23.06 7.13 3.96
N SER A 142 -22.28 8.18 3.74
CA SER A 142 -22.06 8.79 2.42
C SER A 142 -20.80 8.23 1.75
N ARG A 143 -20.22 8.96 0.79
CA ARG A 143 -18.90 8.65 0.25
C ARG A 143 -17.90 9.66 0.79
N ASP A 144 -16.87 9.14 1.43
CA ASP A 144 -15.83 9.88 2.11
C ASP A 144 -14.47 9.41 1.58
N TYR A 145 -13.53 10.34 1.43
CA TYR A 145 -12.31 10.09 0.67
C TYR A 145 -11.09 10.61 1.41
N GLY A 146 -10.08 9.76 1.59
CA GLY A 146 -8.74 10.16 2.03
C GLY A 146 -7.91 10.66 0.87
N SER A 147 -7.14 11.75 1.08
CA SER A 147 -6.38 12.42 0.01
C SER A 147 -4.96 12.82 0.41
N GLY A 148 -4.63 12.88 1.70
CA GLY A 148 -3.27 13.20 2.12
C GLY A 148 -2.98 12.80 3.56
N ILE A 149 -1.73 12.41 3.81
CA ILE A 149 -1.24 12.09 5.14
C ILE A 149 0.19 12.59 5.32
N ALA A 150 0.50 13.11 6.50
CA ALA A 150 1.83 13.57 6.88
C ALA A 150 2.09 13.28 8.37
N THR A 151 3.33 13.01 8.72
CA THR A 151 3.79 12.81 10.10
C THR A 151 4.57 14.04 10.56
N ASP A 152 4.49 14.40 11.84
CA ASP A 152 5.33 15.44 12.41
C ASP A 152 6.55 14.89 13.18
N SER A 153 7.44 15.79 13.61
CA SER A 153 8.66 15.44 14.35
C SER A 153 8.38 14.82 15.74
N ASN A 154 7.17 15.01 16.28
CA ASN A 154 6.72 14.42 17.54
C ASN A 154 6.11 13.02 17.35
N GLY A 155 5.96 12.57 16.09
CA GLY A 155 5.34 11.31 15.72
C GLY A 155 3.81 11.37 15.66
N ASN A 156 3.20 12.56 15.70
CA ASN A 156 1.78 12.69 15.41
C ASN A 156 1.55 12.57 13.90
N VAL A 157 0.32 12.25 13.53
CA VAL A 157 -0.11 12.03 12.16
C VAL A 157 -1.21 13.04 11.84
N TRP A 158 -1.15 13.60 10.64
CA TRP A 158 -2.14 14.50 10.11
C TRP A 158 -2.69 13.92 8.82
N ALA A 159 -4.01 13.74 8.77
CA ALA A 159 -4.72 13.24 7.59
C ALA A 159 -5.68 14.31 7.07
N THR A 160 -5.90 14.33 5.76
CA THR A 160 -6.88 15.18 5.10
C THR A 160 -7.59 14.44 3.98
N GLY A 161 -8.78 14.93 3.67
CA GLY A 161 -9.68 14.37 2.69
C GLY A 161 -10.95 15.19 2.61
N TYR A 162 -12.01 14.59 2.09
CA TYR A 162 -13.32 15.23 2.04
C TYR A 162 -14.44 14.24 2.32
N PHE A 163 -15.54 14.75 2.86
CA PHE A 163 -16.66 13.96 3.37
C PHE A 163 -18.00 14.61 3.07
N ASN A 164 -19.11 13.89 3.20
CA ASN A 164 -20.46 14.47 3.13
C ASN A 164 -21.40 13.92 4.19
N GLY A 165 -22.11 14.80 4.89
CA GLY A 165 -22.95 14.41 6.01
C GLY A 165 -22.12 14.29 7.29
N ASN A 166 -22.37 13.25 8.09
CA ASN A 166 -21.66 13.02 9.33
C ASN A 166 -20.59 11.94 9.15
N ILE A 167 -19.43 12.11 9.78
CA ILE A 167 -18.36 11.10 9.82
C ILE A 167 -17.90 10.83 11.24
N ASP A 168 -17.52 9.58 11.47
CA ASP A 168 -16.76 9.09 12.61
C ASP A 168 -15.30 8.92 12.15
N ILE A 169 -14.35 9.54 12.86
CA ILE A 169 -12.92 9.57 12.51
C ILE A 169 -12.11 8.56 13.35
N ASP A 170 -12.53 8.29 14.58
CA ASP A 170 -11.80 7.43 15.50
C ASP A 170 -12.41 6.03 15.72
N GLY A 171 -13.58 5.80 15.13
CA GLY A 171 -14.29 4.53 15.14
C GLY A 171 -15.01 4.24 16.46
N ASP A 172 -15.28 5.25 17.29
CA ASP A 172 -15.97 5.07 18.56
C ASP A 172 -17.51 4.94 18.42
N GLY A 173 -18.04 5.13 17.20
CA GLY A 173 -19.44 5.07 16.86
C GLY A 173 -20.19 6.39 17.00
N ASN A 174 -19.53 7.47 17.40
CA ASN A 174 -20.06 8.82 17.44
C ASN A 174 -19.54 9.64 16.25
N ASN A 175 -20.34 10.61 15.82
CA ASN A 175 -19.89 11.51 14.75
C ASN A 175 -18.98 12.60 15.32
N ASP A 176 -17.78 12.73 14.75
CA ASP A 176 -16.82 13.78 15.09
C ASP A 176 -17.08 15.07 14.32
N LEU A 177 -17.43 14.95 13.03
CA LEU A 177 -17.66 16.08 12.13
C LEU A 177 -18.98 15.94 11.37
N THR A 178 -19.59 17.09 11.07
CA THR A 178 -20.76 17.23 10.21
C THR A 178 -20.46 18.26 9.13
N SER A 179 -20.77 17.94 7.86
CA SER A 179 -20.57 18.89 6.76
C SER A 179 -21.60 20.02 6.80
N ASN A 180 -21.21 21.21 6.36
CA ASN A 180 -21.98 22.45 6.35
C ASN A 180 -22.88 22.58 5.10
N GLY A 181 -22.93 21.53 4.27
CA GLY A 181 -23.79 21.43 3.10
C GLY A 181 -23.32 20.33 2.15
N GLY A 182 -22.50 20.72 1.17
CA GLY A 182 -21.94 19.82 0.18
C GLY A 182 -20.87 18.88 0.76
N ASN A 183 -19.92 18.50 -0.09
CA ASN A 183 -18.71 17.88 0.43
C ASN A 183 -17.89 18.95 1.14
N ASP A 184 -17.36 18.64 2.31
CA ASP A 184 -16.41 19.51 3.00
C ASP A 184 -15.07 18.83 3.15
N SER A 185 -13.99 19.63 3.26
CA SER A 185 -12.68 19.12 3.61
C SER A 185 -12.61 18.81 5.10
N TYR A 186 -11.84 17.79 5.48
CA TYR A 186 -11.46 17.59 6.87
C TYR A 186 -9.93 17.64 7.06
N VAL A 187 -9.51 18.00 8.27
CA VAL A 187 -8.14 17.79 8.76
C VAL A 187 -8.22 17.11 10.12
N ALA A 188 -7.62 15.93 10.23
CA ALA A 188 -7.58 15.14 11.47
C ALA A 188 -6.14 14.96 11.95
N LYS A 189 -5.91 15.17 13.25
CA LYS A 189 -4.65 14.90 13.94
C LYS A 189 -4.82 13.66 14.81
N PHE A 190 -3.96 12.68 14.63
CA PHE A 190 -3.81 11.51 15.50
C PHE A 190 -2.48 11.59 16.24
N ASP A 191 -2.44 11.09 17.47
CA ASP A 191 -1.19 10.94 18.20
C ASP A 191 -0.36 9.77 17.64
N ARG A 192 0.82 9.54 18.22
CA ARG A 192 1.72 8.45 17.81
C ARG A 192 1.13 7.04 17.96
N ASN A 193 0.11 6.87 18.81
CA ASN A 193 -0.57 5.60 19.02
C ASN A 193 -1.72 5.41 18.01
N GLY A 194 -2.07 6.47 17.29
CA GLY A 194 -3.19 6.49 16.35
C GLY A 194 -4.50 6.84 17.02
N ASP A 195 -4.47 7.51 18.17
CA ASP A 195 -5.67 7.99 18.85
C ASP A 195 -5.99 9.41 18.35
N LEU A 196 -7.26 9.70 18.09
CA LEU A 196 -7.68 11.00 17.59
C LEU A 196 -7.41 12.07 18.65
N VAL A 197 -6.63 13.08 18.27
CA VAL A 197 -6.34 14.24 19.11
C VAL A 197 -7.32 15.36 18.80
N LYS A 198 -7.58 15.59 17.51
CA LYS A 198 -8.45 16.66 17.04
C LYS A 198 -8.86 16.45 15.58
N ALA A 199 -10.06 16.88 15.24
CA ALA A 199 -10.50 17.04 13.86
C ALA A 199 -11.08 18.43 13.62
N LEU A 200 -11.03 18.87 12.35
CA LEU A 200 -11.56 20.14 11.88
C LEU A 200 -12.34 19.90 10.59
N ASN A 201 -13.57 20.39 10.54
CA ASN A 201 -14.29 20.60 9.29
C ASN A 201 -13.80 21.93 8.68
N ILE A 202 -13.42 21.90 7.41
CA ILE A 202 -13.00 23.03 6.60
C ILE A 202 -13.91 23.05 5.36
N GLY A 203 -15.04 23.75 5.46
CA GLY A 203 -16.00 23.84 4.36
C GLY A 203 -17.18 24.75 4.66
N GLY A 204 -17.89 25.14 3.61
CA GLY A 204 -19.09 25.97 3.65
C GLY A 204 -20.32 25.23 3.13
N SER A 205 -21.27 25.99 2.59
CA SER A 205 -22.51 25.40 2.06
C SER A 205 -22.34 24.61 0.74
N SER A 206 -21.20 24.75 0.07
CA SER A 206 -20.94 24.23 -1.29
C SER A 206 -19.93 23.08 -1.26
N ARG A 207 -19.29 22.78 -2.39
CA ARG A 207 -18.32 21.67 -2.49
C ARG A 207 -16.90 22.17 -2.22
N ASP A 208 -16.28 21.61 -1.19
CA ASP A 208 -14.94 21.89 -0.71
C ASP A 208 -14.16 20.57 -0.53
N ILE A 209 -12.89 20.55 -0.95
CA ILE A 209 -12.08 19.32 -1.02
C ILE A 209 -10.67 19.56 -0.50
N GLY A 210 -10.23 18.73 0.43
CA GLY A 210 -8.84 18.60 0.84
C GLY A 210 -8.07 17.68 -0.10
N TYR A 211 -6.91 18.14 -0.59
CA TYR A 211 -6.08 17.40 -1.55
C TYR A 211 -4.75 16.90 -0.98
N SER A 212 -4.13 17.66 -0.08
CA SER A 212 -2.80 17.31 0.43
C SER A 212 -2.55 17.98 1.77
N ILE A 213 -1.64 17.38 2.55
CA ILE A 213 -1.23 17.91 3.84
C ILE A 213 0.28 17.70 4.02
N ALA A 214 0.95 18.68 4.61
CA ALA A 214 2.36 18.63 4.97
C ALA A 214 2.57 19.19 6.38
N THR A 215 3.68 18.85 7.00
CA THR A 215 4.05 19.28 8.36
C THR A 215 5.42 19.96 8.37
N ASP A 216 5.72 20.69 9.44
CA ASP A 216 7.03 21.28 9.70
C ASP A 216 7.68 20.63 10.92
N SER A 217 8.91 21.06 11.19
CA SER A 217 9.67 20.61 12.36
C SER A 217 9.05 21.00 13.70
N ASN A 218 8.11 21.95 13.72
CA ASN A 218 7.45 22.43 14.93
C ASN A 218 6.11 21.72 15.20
N GLY A 219 5.69 20.77 14.36
CA GLY A 219 4.42 20.06 14.53
C GLY A 219 3.21 20.78 13.96
N ASN A 220 3.41 21.85 13.19
CA ASN A 220 2.32 22.52 12.49
C ASN A 220 1.95 21.73 11.24
N ALA A 221 0.71 21.85 10.79
CA ALA A 221 0.24 21.27 9.53
C ALA A 221 -0.24 22.34 8.53
N TRP A 222 -0.01 22.07 7.24
CA TRP A 222 -0.45 22.84 6.09
C TRP A 222 -1.27 21.94 5.18
N ALA A 223 -2.57 22.17 5.11
CA ALA A 223 -3.44 21.51 4.16
C ALA A 223 -3.62 22.39 2.91
N THR A 224 -3.81 21.75 1.76
CA THR A 224 -4.20 22.41 0.51
C THR A 224 -5.47 21.77 -0.06
N GLY A 225 -6.28 22.56 -0.77
CA GLY A 225 -7.59 22.13 -1.25
C GLY A 225 -8.21 23.09 -2.26
N GLU A 226 -9.45 22.80 -2.66
CA GLU A 226 -10.35 23.71 -3.38
C GLU A 226 -11.59 23.99 -2.54
N PHE A 227 -12.16 25.18 -2.68
CA PHE A 227 -13.43 25.54 -2.04
C PHE A 227 -14.35 26.30 -3.02
N GLN A 228 -15.64 26.28 -2.74
CA GLN A 228 -16.67 27.00 -3.48
C GLN A 228 -17.49 27.91 -2.56
N GLY A 229 -17.69 29.16 -2.97
CA GLY A 229 -18.47 30.11 -2.18
C GLY A 229 -17.67 30.65 -1.00
N ASN A 230 -18.28 30.68 0.19
CA ASN A 230 -17.66 31.23 1.39
C ASN A 230 -17.23 30.11 2.34
N ILE A 231 -16.07 30.28 2.97
CA ILE A 231 -15.55 29.37 3.98
C ILE A 231 -15.08 30.12 5.22
N ASP A 232 -15.39 29.55 6.38
CA ASP A 232 -14.92 29.93 7.71
C ASP A 232 -13.90 28.86 8.13
N ILE A 233 -12.62 29.23 8.20
CA ILE A 233 -11.50 28.30 8.43
C ILE A 233 -11.20 28.18 9.91
N ASP A 234 -11.40 29.26 10.68
CA ASP A 234 -11.10 29.29 12.11
C ASP A 234 -12.32 28.96 13.01
N GLY A 235 -13.51 28.86 12.41
CA GLY A 235 -14.75 28.50 13.07
C GLY A 235 -15.32 29.61 13.95
N ASP A 236 -14.94 30.87 13.71
CA ASP A 236 -15.40 32.01 14.50
C ASP A 236 -16.81 32.52 14.10
N GLY A 237 -17.37 31.95 13.03
CA GLY A 237 -18.68 32.30 12.46
C GLY A 237 -18.61 33.36 11.36
N ASN A 238 -17.42 33.85 10.99
CA ASN A 238 -17.20 34.77 9.89
C ASN A 238 -16.50 34.08 8.72
N ASN A 239 -16.81 34.53 7.50
CA ASN A 239 -16.14 33.98 6.33
C ASN A 239 -14.73 34.57 6.20
N ASP A 240 -13.72 33.70 6.21
CA ASP A 240 -12.33 34.04 5.99
C ASP A 240 -12.02 34.23 4.50
N LEU A 241 -12.57 33.36 3.65
CA LEU A 241 -12.36 33.38 2.20
C LEU A 241 -13.68 33.29 1.44
N THR A 242 -13.72 33.95 0.27
CA THR A 242 -14.85 33.93 -0.68
C THR A 242 -14.31 33.66 -2.08
N SER A 243 -14.80 32.62 -2.76
CA SER A 243 -14.46 32.34 -4.16
C SER A 243 -15.34 33.17 -5.10
N ASN A 244 -14.74 33.75 -6.16
CA ASN A 244 -15.47 34.56 -7.15
C ASN A 244 -15.85 33.77 -8.42
N GLY A 245 -15.78 32.43 -8.38
CA GLY A 245 -16.05 31.54 -9.52
C GLY A 245 -15.69 30.07 -9.23
N PHE A 246 -15.83 29.20 -10.23
CA PHE A 246 -15.56 27.76 -10.10
C PHE A 246 -14.08 27.49 -9.79
N TYR A 247 -13.84 26.85 -8.64
CA TYR A 247 -12.57 26.28 -8.17
C TYR A 247 -11.41 27.27 -8.05
N GLU A 248 -11.28 27.94 -6.90
CA GLU A 248 -10.03 28.63 -6.55
C GLU A 248 -9.09 27.68 -5.81
N SER A 249 -7.94 27.37 -6.43
CA SER A 249 -6.90 26.46 -5.92
C SER A 249 -5.86 27.20 -5.08
N LYS A 250 -6.29 27.92 -4.05
CA LYS A 250 -5.35 28.60 -3.15
C LYS A 250 -5.76 28.46 -1.69
N PHE A 251 -5.61 27.25 -1.17
CA PHE A 251 -5.68 27.01 0.26
C PHE A 251 -4.26 27.08 0.84
N ARG A 252 -3.97 28.14 1.60
CA ARG A 252 -2.84 28.19 2.54
C ARG A 252 -3.44 28.23 3.93
N MET A 253 -3.48 27.10 4.61
CA MET A 253 -3.67 27.12 6.06
C MET A 253 -2.35 27.59 6.67
N LEU A 254 -2.31 28.83 7.15
CA LEU A 254 -1.15 29.41 7.83
C LEU A 254 -1.06 28.78 9.23
N GLY A 255 -0.38 27.62 9.30
CA GLY A 255 0.06 26.96 10.52
C GLY A 255 -1.06 26.66 11.53
N ILE A 256 -1.46 25.39 11.64
CA ILE A 256 -2.10 24.95 12.89
C ILE A 256 -1.04 25.01 14.00
N LEU A 257 -0.87 26.20 14.59
CA LEU A 257 -0.03 26.42 15.77
C LEU A 257 -0.68 25.71 16.96
N GLU A 258 0.12 24.95 17.69
CA GLU A 258 -0.26 24.34 18.98
C GLU A 258 -0.72 25.37 20.03
N ASN A 259 -0.60 26.68 19.74
CA ASN A 259 -1.14 27.77 20.53
C ASN A 259 -2.14 28.61 19.71
N TRP A 260 -3.42 28.31 19.95
CA TRP A 260 -4.60 29.07 19.54
C TRP A 260 -4.56 30.51 20.07
N GLN A 261 -3.96 31.45 19.35
CA GLN A 261 -4.27 32.87 19.54
C GLN A 261 -4.58 33.56 18.22
N LYS A 262 -5.83 34.04 18.17
CA LYS A 262 -6.36 35.09 17.29
C LYS A 262 -5.28 36.08 16.88
N ILE A 263 -5.13 36.30 15.58
CA ILE A 263 -4.59 37.55 15.05
C ILE A 263 -5.70 38.22 14.27
#